data_AF-A0A7S0ZYZ2-F1
#
_entry.id   AF-A0A7S0ZYZ2-F1
#
_cell.length_a   1.000
_cell.length_b   1.000
_cell.length_c   1.000
_cell.angle_alpha   90.00
_cell.angle_beta   90.00
_cell.angle_gamma   90.00
#
_symmetry.space_group_name_H-M   'P 1'
#
loop_
_entity.id
_entity.type
_entity.pdbx_description
1 polymer ?
#
loop_
_entity_poly.entity_id
_entity_poly.type
_entity_poly.pdbx_seq_one_letter_code
_entity_poly.pdbx_strand_id
1 'polypeptide(L)'
;GLVNLVRGDLSKLARQTMSAIVTVDVHNRDVVGILAAAKISSAKEFDWISQLRYYFRPPGTTVLKDTRKPNQVSVCEVSIINALLLYGFEYLGNSDRLVITPLTDRCYRTLMGAFHLYYGGAPEGPAGTGKTESTKDLAKACAVQ
;
A
#
# COMPACT_ATOMS: atom_id res chain seq x y z
N GLY A 1 0.09 19.95 -14.34
CA GLY A 1 -0.38 18.92 -13.40
C GLY A 1 -0.31 17.54 -14.04
N LEU A 2 -0.27 16.48 -13.22
CA LEU A 2 -0.11 15.07 -13.63
C LEU A 2 -1.05 14.66 -14.78
N VAL A 3 -2.29 15.15 -14.77
CA VAL A 3 -3.31 14.92 -15.82
C VAL A 3 -2.89 15.47 -17.18
N ASN A 4 -2.23 16.63 -17.24
CA ASN A 4 -1.78 17.22 -18.50
C ASN A 4 -0.62 16.43 -19.11
N LEU A 5 0.24 15.84 -18.26
CA LEU A 5 1.35 15.00 -18.71
C LEU A 5 0.85 13.70 -19.34
N VAL A 6 -0.18 13.08 -18.75
CA VAL A 6 -0.81 11.86 -19.29
C VAL A 6 -1.47 12.11 -20.66
N ARG A 7 -2.01 13.32 -20.87
CA ARG A 7 -2.68 13.71 -22.13
C ARG A 7 -1.70 14.03 -23.26
N GLY A 8 -0.41 14.15 -22.98
CA GLY A 8 0.63 14.36 -24.00
C GLY A 8 1.11 13.06 -24.65
N ASP A 9 2.13 13.20 -25.49
CA ASP A 9 2.84 12.08 -26.10
C ASP A 9 3.81 11.45 -25.11
N LEU A 10 3.53 10.21 -24.76
CA LEU A 10 4.33 9.38 -23.86
C LEU A 10 4.58 8.03 -24.52
N SER A 11 5.76 7.47 -24.28
CA SER A 11 6.04 6.08 -24.63
C SER A 11 5.05 5.15 -23.91
N LYS A 12 4.82 3.95 -24.46
CA LYS A 12 3.92 2.97 -23.85
C LYS A 12 4.27 2.68 -22.39
N LEU A 13 5.57 2.52 -22.09
CA LEU A 13 6.07 2.27 -20.74
C LEU A 13 5.83 3.47 -19.81
N ALA A 14 6.18 4.68 -20.27
CA ALA A 14 5.94 5.89 -19.48
C ALA A 14 4.44 6.07 -19.20
N ARG A 15 3.58 5.82 -20.18
CA ARG A 15 2.13 5.90 -20.03
C ARG A 15 1.60 4.93 -18.96
N GLN A 16 2.09 3.68 -18.94
CA GLN A 16 1.73 2.70 -17.90
C GLN A 16 2.17 3.15 -16.50
N THR A 17 3.41 3.63 -16.37
CA THR A 17 3.91 4.16 -15.09
C THR A 17 3.07 5.35 -14.62
N MET A 18 2.74 6.24 -15.54
CA MET A 18 1.91 7.41 -15.23
C MET A 18 0.50 7.03 -14.82
N SER A 19 -0.13 6.05 -15.47
CA SER A 19 -1.45 5.53 -15.06
C SER A 19 -1.42 4.97 -13.64
N ALA A 20 -0.41 4.18 -13.30
CA ALA A 20 -0.22 3.65 -11.94
C ALA A 20 -0.05 4.76 -10.91
N ILE A 21 0.78 5.78 -11.21
CA ILE A 21 1.00 6.93 -10.32
C ILE A 21 -0.29 7.73 -10.12
N VAL A 22 -1.06 7.99 -11.19
CA VAL A 22 -2.33 8.73 -11.10
C VAL A 22 -3.32 8.02 -10.20
N THR A 23 -3.45 6.70 -10.29
CA THR A 23 -4.35 5.92 -9.42
C THR A 23 -4.01 6.11 -7.95
N VAL A 24 -2.72 6.05 -7.60
CA VAL A 24 -2.24 6.23 -6.21
C VAL A 24 -2.40 7.69 -5.76
N ASP A 25 -2.10 8.65 -6.63
CA ASP A 25 -2.21 10.09 -6.35
C ASP A 25 -3.65 10.51 -6.04
N VAL A 26 -4.62 10.04 -6.83
CA VAL A 26 -6.05 10.30 -6.60
C VAL A 26 -6.49 9.74 -5.25
N HIS A 27 -6.11 8.50 -4.93
CA HIS A 27 -6.41 7.92 -3.62
C HIS A 27 -5.80 8.74 -2.48
N ASN A 28 -4.52 9.11 -2.58
CA ASN A 28 -3.84 9.90 -1.54
C ASN A 28 -4.49 11.28 -1.34
N ARG A 29 -4.91 11.94 -2.42
CA ARG A 29 -5.67 13.19 -2.35
C ARG A 29 -6.98 13.01 -1.59
N ASP A 30 -7.71 11.94 -1.87
CA ASP A 30 -8.99 11.65 -1.22
C ASP A 30 -8.79 11.35 0.27
N VAL A 31 -7.73 10.60 0.63
CA VAL A 31 -7.30 10.38 2.01
C VAL A 31 -7.01 11.71 2.72
N VAL A 32 -6.22 12.60 2.11
CA VAL A 32 -5.95 13.93 2.69
C VAL A 32 -7.23 14.72 2.94
N GLY A 33 -8.20 14.66 2.01
CA GLY A 33 -9.52 15.26 2.19
C GLY A 33 -10.28 14.71 3.39
N ILE A 34 -10.26 13.39 3.58
CA ILE A 34 -10.88 12.72 4.73
C ILE A 34 -10.22 13.15 6.04
N LEU A 35 -8.88 13.17 6.10
CA LEU A 35 -8.13 13.55 7.29
C LEU A 35 -8.38 15.02 7.68
N ALA A 36 -8.44 15.90 6.68
CA ALA A 36 -8.76 17.32 6.89
C ALA A 36 -10.19 17.52 7.41
N ALA A 37 -11.17 16.80 6.85
CA ALA A 37 -12.55 16.84 7.30
C ALA A 37 -12.72 16.29 8.74
N ALA A 38 -11.98 15.25 9.08
CA ALA A 38 -11.91 14.68 10.43
C ALA A 38 -11.15 15.55 11.44
N LYS A 39 -10.44 16.59 10.97
CA LYS A 39 -9.63 17.52 11.79
C LYS A 39 -8.61 16.81 12.68
N ILE A 40 -7.99 15.75 12.15
CA ILE A 40 -6.98 15.02 12.91
C ILE A 40 -5.77 15.91 13.21
N SER A 41 -5.16 15.69 14.35
CA SER A 41 -4.05 16.48 14.89
C SER A 41 -2.81 15.63 15.19
N SER A 42 -2.97 14.30 15.21
CA SER A 42 -1.93 13.36 15.62
C SER A 42 -1.79 12.21 14.65
N ALA A 43 -0.54 11.80 14.39
CA ALA A 43 -0.21 10.61 13.63
C ALA A 43 -0.57 9.28 14.34
N LYS A 44 -1.21 9.35 15.51
CA LYS A 44 -1.72 8.19 16.24
C LYS A 44 -3.23 7.98 16.04
N GLU A 45 -3.92 8.93 15.42
CA GLU A 45 -5.38 8.87 15.22
C GLU A 45 -5.77 7.81 14.19
N PHE A 46 -6.92 7.17 14.41
CA PHE A 46 -7.38 6.02 13.64
C PHE A 46 -7.47 6.30 12.14
N ASP A 47 -7.97 7.48 11.75
CA ASP A 47 -8.12 7.83 10.34
C ASP A 47 -6.79 7.81 9.58
N TRP A 48 -5.69 8.21 10.24
CA TRP A 48 -4.35 8.10 9.69
C TRP A 48 -3.79 6.69 9.81
N ILE A 49 -3.88 6.07 11.00
CA ILE A 49 -3.28 4.75 11.20
C ILE A 49 -4.01 3.64 10.43
N SER A 50 -5.23 3.87 9.95
CA SER A 50 -6.00 2.92 9.14
C SER A 50 -5.62 2.89 7.64
N GLN A 51 -4.77 3.82 7.19
CA GLN A 51 -4.24 3.89 5.82
C GLN A 51 -2.99 3.02 5.65
N LEU A 52 -2.68 2.58 4.43
CA LEU A 52 -1.41 1.90 4.13
C LEU A 52 -0.26 2.93 4.11
N ARG A 53 0.76 2.74 4.94
CA ARG A 53 1.86 3.71 5.14
C ARG A 53 3.21 3.06 4.91
N TYR A 54 4.16 3.86 4.42
CA TYR A 54 5.54 3.44 4.16
C TYR A 54 6.50 4.24 5.03
N TYR A 55 7.41 3.54 5.72
CA TYR A 55 8.45 4.16 6.53
C TYR A 55 9.81 3.63 6.12
N PHE A 56 10.67 4.52 5.64
CA PHE A 56 12.06 4.17 5.38
C PHE A 56 12.87 4.27 6.67
N ARG A 57 13.43 3.16 7.11
CA ARG A 57 14.11 2.98 8.39
C ARG A 57 15.61 2.83 8.17
N PRO A 58 16.46 3.63 8.84
CA PRO A 58 17.91 3.48 8.73
C PRO A 58 18.41 2.20 9.43
N PRO A 59 19.67 1.82 9.21
CA PRO A 59 20.28 0.69 9.91
C PRO A 59 20.14 0.80 11.43
N GLY A 60 19.92 -0.33 12.10
CA GLY A 60 19.84 -0.43 13.56
C GLY A 60 18.49 -0.05 14.17
N THR A 61 17.51 0.40 13.39
CA THR A 61 16.23 0.92 13.91
C THR A 61 15.07 -0.07 13.89
N THR A 62 15.17 -1.15 13.11
CA THR A 62 14.13 -2.17 12.96
C THR A 62 14.70 -3.52 13.39
N VAL A 63 14.06 -4.19 14.34
CA VAL A 63 14.42 -5.55 14.74
C VAL A 63 13.77 -6.53 13.77
N LEU A 64 14.58 -7.28 13.03
CA LEU A 64 14.10 -8.26 12.07
C LEU A 64 13.50 -9.46 12.80
N LYS A 65 12.31 -9.90 12.37
CA LYS A 65 11.57 -10.99 13.04
C LYS A 65 12.27 -12.34 12.94
N ASP A 66 12.98 -12.60 11.84
CA ASP A 66 13.67 -13.84 11.52
C ASP A 66 14.96 -14.03 12.34
N THR A 67 15.79 -12.99 12.43
CA THR A 67 17.10 -13.05 13.09
C THR A 67 17.07 -12.53 14.53
N ARG A 68 16.00 -11.81 14.93
CA ARG A 68 15.90 -11.04 16.17
C ARG A 68 17.05 -10.05 16.38
N LYS A 69 17.67 -9.61 15.29
CA LYS A 69 18.76 -8.62 15.27
C LYS A 69 18.30 -7.33 14.61
N PRO A 70 18.93 -6.19 14.94
CA PRO A 70 18.70 -4.95 14.21
C PRO A 70 19.07 -5.11 12.73
N ASN A 71 18.32 -4.45 11.85
CA ASN A 71 18.62 -4.37 10.43
C ASN A 71 20.01 -3.75 10.19
N GLN A 72 20.86 -4.41 9.41
CA GLN A 72 22.20 -3.90 9.09
C GLN A 72 22.21 -2.86 7.97
N VAL A 73 21.16 -2.86 7.16
CA VAL A 73 20.93 -1.93 6.04
C VAL A 73 19.59 -1.24 6.21
N SER A 74 19.38 -0.12 5.54
CA SER A 74 18.07 0.54 5.54
C SER A 74 16.97 -0.39 5.01
N VAL A 75 15.80 -0.37 5.65
CA VAL A 75 14.64 -1.18 5.25
C VAL A 75 13.42 -0.28 5.06
N CYS A 76 12.45 -0.72 4.26
CA CYS A 76 11.16 -0.06 4.15
C CYS A 76 10.12 -0.90 4.91
N GLU A 77 9.41 -0.27 5.84
CA GLU A 77 8.30 -0.88 6.57
C GLU A 77 6.98 -0.46 5.92
N VAL A 78 6.15 -1.44 5.58
CA VAL A 78 4.76 -1.24 5.19
C VAL A 78 3.89 -1.45 6.43
N SER A 79 3.14 -0.43 6.82
CA SER A 79 2.36 -0.41 8.06
C SER A 79 0.90 -0.06 7.81
N ILE A 80 -0.01 -0.78 8.46
CA ILE A 80 -1.45 -0.47 8.50
C ILE A 80 -2.05 -0.93 9.83
N ILE A 81 -2.75 -0.03 10.53
CA ILE A 81 -3.20 -0.18 11.91
C ILE A 81 -2.01 -0.62 12.79
N ASN A 82 -2.04 -1.86 13.28
CA ASN A 82 -1.02 -2.48 14.12
C ASN A 82 -0.16 -3.49 13.34
N ALA A 83 -0.52 -3.76 12.08
CA ALA A 83 0.21 -4.67 11.22
C ALA A 83 1.42 -3.96 10.63
N LEU A 84 2.58 -4.61 10.76
CA LEU A 84 3.84 -4.20 10.17
C LEU A 84 4.42 -5.37 9.36
N LEU A 85 4.85 -5.05 8.15
CA LEU A 85 5.53 -5.91 7.20
C LEU A 85 6.78 -5.21 6.65
N LEU A 86 7.83 -5.96 6.35
CA LEU A 86 8.97 -5.45 5.60
C LEU A 86 8.65 -5.50 4.11
N TYR A 87 8.91 -4.41 3.40
CA TYR A 87 8.79 -4.35 1.95
C TYR A 87 9.73 -5.38 1.30
N GLY A 88 9.22 -6.19 0.37
CA GLY A 88 9.95 -7.32 -0.19
C GLY A 88 11.05 -6.95 -1.19
N PHE A 89 11.01 -5.73 -1.75
CA PHE A 89 11.95 -5.25 -2.79
C PHE A 89 12.01 -6.14 -4.05
N GLU A 90 11.00 -6.97 -4.29
CA GLU A 90 10.92 -7.77 -5.52
C GLU A 90 10.57 -6.89 -6.72
N TYR A 91 11.18 -7.18 -7.87
CA TYR A 91 10.85 -6.49 -9.12
C TYR A 91 9.59 -7.10 -9.74
N LEU A 92 8.48 -6.36 -9.65
CA LEU A 92 7.17 -6.79 -10.13
C LEU A 92 6.84 -6.32 -11.57
N GLY A 93 7.78 -5.63 -12.21
CA GLY A 93 7.57 -4.99 -13.51
C GLY A 93 6.68 -3.74 -13.44
N ASN A 94 6.50 -3.09 -14.60
CA ASN A 94 5.58 -1.97 -14.74
C ASN A 94 4.18 -2.50 -14.99
N SER A 95 3.40 -2.66 -13.92
CA SER A 95 2.05 -3.20 -13.96
C SER A 95 1.03 -2.18 -13.45
N ASP A 96 -0.21 -2.33 -13.93
CA ASP A 96 -1.29 -1.45 -13.51
C ASP A 96 -1.62 -1.63 -12.02
N ARG A 97 -2.07 -0.53 -11.40
CA ARG A 97 -2.57 -0.51 -10.02
C ARG A 97 -4.09 -0.57 -10.01
N LEU A 98 -4.64 -1.36 -9.09
CA LEU A 98 -6.07 -1.41 -8.85
C LEU A 98 -6.54 -0.07 -8.30
N VAL A 99 -7.71 0.40 -8.73
CA VAL A 99 -8.33 1.58 -8.15
C VAL A 99 -8.65 1.30 -6.68
N ILE A 100 -8.11 2.12 -5.79
CA ILE A 100 -8.25 1.95 -4.35
C ILE A 100 -9.54 2.62 -3.90
N THR A 101 -10.52 1.79 -3.53
CA THR A 101 -11.81 2.23 -3.00
C THR A 101 -11.88 1.99 -1.49
N PRO A 102 -12.86 2.56 -0.77
CA PRO A 102 -13.05 2.27 0.66
C PRO A 102 -13.23 0.77 0.97
N LEU A 103 -13.77 -0.01 0.01
CA LEU A 103 -13.90 -1.46 0.14
C LEU A 103 -12.53 -2.16 -0.01
N THR A 104 -11.72 -1.71 -0.97
CA THR A 104 -10.34 -2.19 -1.17
C THR A 104 -9.49 -1.92 0.09
N ASP A 105 -9.57 -0.73 0.68
CA ASP A 105 -8.87 -0.40 1.92
C ASP A 105 -9.27 -1.31 3.08
N ARG A 106 -10.56 -1.63 3.18
CA ARG A 106 -11.05 -2.56 4.21
C ARG A 106 -10.48 -3.97 4.00
N CYS A 107 -10.39 -4.41 2.74
CA CYS A 107 -9.73 -5.65 2.38
C CYS A 107 -8.25 -5.63 2.82
N TYR A 108 -7.53 -4.53 2.54
CA TYR A 108 -6.11 -4.39 2.89
C TYR A 108 -5.86 -4.49 4.39
N ARG A 109 -6.67 -3.80 5.19
CA ARG A 109 -6.60 -3.87 6.66
C ARG A 109 -6.74 -5.31 7.17
N THR A 110 -7.70 -6.05 6.62
CA THR A 110 -7.99 -7.42 7.03
C THR A 110 -6.86 -8.36 6.63
N LEU A 111 -6.40 -8.28 5.37
CA LEU A 111 -5.33 -9.13 4.84
C LEU A 111 -3.99 -8.87 5.55
N MET A 112 -3.60 -7.60 5.74
CA MET A 112 -2.39 -7.25 6.47
C MET A 112 -2.45 -7.67 7.93
N GLY A 113 -3.61 -7.52 8.57
CA GLY A 113 -3.83 -8.00 9.94
C GLY A 113 -3.68 -9.52 10.05
N ALA A 114 -4.31 -10.28 9.16
CA ALA A 114 -4.18 -11.72 9.10
C ALA A 114 -2.72 -12.15 8.88
N PHE A 115 -2.04 -11.53 7.91
CA PHE A 115 -0.64 -11.82 7.62
C PHE A 115 0.27 -11.53 8.82
N HIS A 116 0.08 -10.41 9.49
CA HIS A 116 0.85 -10.04 10.68
C HIS A 116 0.70 -11.04 11.83
N LEU A 117 -0.47 -11.69 11.92
CA LEU A 117 -0.79 -12.74 12.89
C LEU A 117 -0.46 -14.16 12.40
N TYR A 118 0.24 -14.30 11.27
CA TYR A 118 0.59 -15.58 10.65
C TYR A 118 -0.64 -16.43 10.23
N TYR A 119 -1.75 -15.76 9.90
CA TYR A 119 -2.94 -16.38 9.33
C TYR A 119 -3.07 -16.09 7.83
N GLY A 120 -3.76 -16.97 7.12
CA GLY A 120 -4.24 -16.70 5.77
C GLY A 120 -5.42 -15.74 5.79
N GLY A 121 -5.62 -15.00 4.70
CA GLY A 121 -6.82 -14.19 4.48
C GLY A 121 -7.61 -14.73 3.29
N ALA A 122 -8.88 -15.07 3.51
CA ALA A 122 -9.80 -15.51 2.47
C ALA A 122 -10.93 -14.47 2.30
N PRO A 123 -10.80 -13.50 1.36
CA PRO A 123 -11.89 -12.59 1.05
C PRO A 123 -13.03 -13.37 0.40
N GLU A 124 -14.22 -13.29 0.99
CA GLU A 124 -15.43 -13.99 0.52
C GLU A 124 -16.39 -13.04 -0.20
N GLY A 125 -17.12 -13.55 -1.19
CA GLY A 125 -18.13 -12.79 -1.93
C GLY A 125 -18.36 -13.30 -3.37
N PRO A 126 -19.33 -12.74 -4.12
CA PRO A 126 -19.67 -13.18 -5.48
C PRO A 126 -18.49 -13.16 -6.45
N ALA A 127 -18.55 -13.96 -7.51
CA ALA A 127 -17.54 -13.93 -8.57
C ALA A 127 -17.47 -12.54 -9.23
N GLY A 128 -16.27 -12.09 -9.61
CA GLY A 128 -16.07 -10.81 -10.29
C GLY A 128 -16.08 -9.56 -9.40
N THR A 129 -16.14 -9.68 -8.08
CA THR A 129 -16.15 -8.53 -7.15
C THR A 129 -14.77 -8.00 -6.75
N GLY A 130 -13.73 -8.28 -7.55
CA GLY A 130 -12.38 -7.72 -7.33
C GLY A 130 -11.59 -8.31 -6.15
N LYS A 131 -11.98 -9.49 -5.65
CA LYS A 131 -11.35 -10.13 -4.47
C LYS A 131 -9.90 -10.51 -4.73
N THR A 132 -9.67 -11.26 -5.80
CA THR A 132 -8.34 -11.70 -6.24
C THR A 132 -7.46 -10.51 -6.59
N GLU A 133 -8.04 -9.52 -7.26
CA GLU A 133 -7.37 -8.29 -7.69
C GLU A 133 -6.94 -7.44 -6.49
N SER A 134 -7.76 -7.38 -5.44
CA SER A 134 -7.42 -6.69 -4.19
C SER A 134 -6.25 -7.36 -3.49
N THR A 135 -6.24 -8.69 -3.38
CA THR A 135 -5.11 -9.43 -2.81
C THR A 135 -3.83 -9.21 -3.62
N LYS A 136 -3.93 -9.26 -4.96
CA LYS A 136 -2.79 -9.01 -5.86
C LYS A 136 -2.26 -7.58 -5.74
N ASP A 137 -3.12 -6.57 -5.67
CA ASP A 137 -2.65 -5.17 -5.56
C ASP A 137 -2.02 -4.90 -4.18
N LEU A 138 -2.51 -5.51 -3.10
CA LEU A 138 -1.84 -5.47 -1.80
C LEU A 138 -0.44 -6.12 -1.86
N ALA A 139 -0.31 -7.29 -2.48
CA ALA A 139 0.97 -7.95 -2.68
C ALA A 139 1.96 -7.04 -3.45
N LYS A 140 1.47 -6.38 -4.52
CA LYS A 140 2.23 -5.35 -5.23
C LYS A 140 2.65 -4.18 -4.34
N ALA A 141 1.74 -3.71 -3.48
CA ALA A 141 2.00 -2.63 -2.55
C ALA A 141 3.08 -2.98 -1.50
N CYS A 142 3.28 -4.27 -1.23
CA CYS A 142 4.32 -4.80 -0.35
C CYS A 142 5.58 -5.29 -1.09
N ALA A 143 5.60 -5.21 -2.43
CA ALA A 143 6.63 -5.78 -3.31
C ALA A 143 6.93 -7.26 -3.05
N VAL A 144 5.88 -8.07 -3.03
CA VAL A 144 5.95 -9.53 -2.96
C VAL A 144 5.08 -10.14 -4.06
N GLN A 145 5.52 -11.26 -4.63
CA GLN A 145 4.82 -11.99 -5.71
C GLN A 145 3.70 -12.92 -5.23
#